data_AF-B5B9D2-F1
#
_entry.id   AF-B5B9D2-F1
#
_cell.length_a   1.000
_cell.length_b   1.000
_cell.length_c   1.000
_cell.angle_alpha   90.00
_cell.angle_beta   90.00
_cell.angle_gamma   90.00
#
_symmetry.space_group_name_H-M   'P 1'
#
loop_
_entity.id
_entity.type
_entity.pdbx_description
1 polymer ?
#
loop_
_entity_poly.entity_id
_entity_poly.type
_entity_poly.pdbx_seq_one_letter_code
_entity_poly.pdbx_strand_id
1 'polypeptide(L)'
;NQFEGAYNVDGKGLSVQDVTPKGGFGHITDGPTSDNLKLEGIDFYHRYKDDVKLFAEMGFKVFRTSIAWSRIFPNGDETEPNEAGLQFYDDLFDELLAHNIEPLITLSHYETPLHLSKTYDGWVNRKMIDFYE
;
A
#
# COMPACT_ATOMS: atom_id res chain seq x y z
N ASN A 1 -1.96 -4.50 0.63
CA ASN A 1 -1.89 -3.64 1.82
C ASN A 1 -3.13 -3.93 2.59
N GLN A 2 -2.99 -4.37 3.83
CA GLN A 2 -4.10 -5.00 4.55
C GLN A 2 -4.74 -4.06 5.56
N PHE A 3 -4.06 -2.97 5.92
CA PHE A 3 -4.41 -2.20 7.12
C PHE A 3 -4.49 -0.69 6.88
N GLU A 4 -3.78 -0.13 5.88
CA GLU A 4 -3.80 1.31 5.60
C GLU A 4 -5.21 1.87 5.36
N GLY A 5 -5.98 1.22 4.49
CA GLY A 5 -7.21 1.80 3.99
C GLY A 5 -6.96 2.98 3.05
N ALA A 6 -7.83 3.99 3.13
CA ALA A 6 -7.72 5.24 2.36
C ALA A 6 -7.41 4.99 0.88
N TYR A 7 -8.14 4.04 0.27
CA TYR A 7 -7.76 3.44 -1.00
C TYR A 7 -7.73 4.41 -2.20
N ASN A 8 -8.42 5.54 -2.07
CA ASN A 8 -8.63 6.58 -3.08
C ASN A 8 -8.24 7.99 -2.60
N VAL A 9 -7.39 8.09 -1.58
CA VAL A 9 -6.92 9.35 -0.99
C VAL A 9 -5.52 9.68 -1.54
N ASP A 10 -5.23 10.98 -1.67
CA ASP A 10 -3.91 11.52 -2.02
C ASP A 10 -3.29 10.92 -3.30
N GLY A 11 -4.13 10.77 -4.33
CA GLY A 11 -3.69 10.31 -5.64
C GLY A 11 -3.39 8.81 -5.75
N LYS A 12 -3.62 8.03 -4.69
CA LYS A 12 -3.43 6.56 -4.74
C LYS A 12 -4.28 5.94 -5.86
N GLY A 13 -3.62 5.14 -6.69
CA GLY A 13 -4.25 4.29 -7.70
C GLY A 13 -4.81 2.99 -7.13
N LEU A 14 -5.65 2.32 -7.90
CA LEU A 14 -6.19 1.01 -7.54
C LEU A 14 -5.08 -0.05 -7.58
N SER A 15 -5.10 -0.95 -6.61
CA SER A 15 -4.32 -2.18 -6.57
C SER A 15 -5.21 -3.38 -6.85
N VAL A 16 -4.61 -4.56 -7.09
CA VAL A 16 -5.35 -5.83 -7.17
C VAL A 16 -6.17 -6.14 -5.90
N GLN A 17 -5.82 -5.55 -4.76
CA GLN A 17 -6.58 -5.73 -3.51
C GLN A 17 -7.90 -4.97 -3.50
N ASP A 18 -8.00 -3.86 -4.23
CA ASP A 18 -9.18 -3.00 -4.22
C ASP A 18 -10.37 -3.64 -4.96
N VAL A 19 -10.10 -4.67 -5.77
CA VAL A 19 -11.10 -5.44 -6.56
C VAL A 19 -11.24 -6.90 -6.12
N THR A 20 -10.77 -7.25 -4.93
CA THR A 20 -10.88 -8.62 -4.37
C THR A 20 -11.58 -8.61 -3.02
N PRO A 21 -12.89 -8.30 -2.96
CA PRO A 21 -13.64 -8.18 -1.69
C PRO A 21 -13.60 -9.46 -0.84
N LYS A 22 -13.50 -10.62 -1.48
CA LYS A 22 -13.41 -11.94 -0.81
C LYS A 22 -11.98 -12.50 -0.75
N GLY A 23 -10.97 -11.63 -0.85
CA GLY A 23 -9.55 -12.01 -0.78
C GLY A 23 -9.07 -12.79 -2.01
N GLY A 24 -7.85 -13.35 -1.93
CA GLY A 24 -7.18 -14.00 -3.06
C GLY A 24 -7.83 -15.28 -3.60
N PHE A 25 -8.80 -15.85 -2.88
CA PHE A 25 -9.59 -17.02 -3.33
C PHE A 25 -10.96 -16.64 -3.88
N GLY A 26 -11.31 -15.34 -3.81
CA GLY A 26 -12.58 -14.80 -4.27
C GLY A 26 -12.58 -14.44 -5.74
N HIS A 27 -13.77 -14.08 -6.23
CA HIS A 27 -13.91 -13.45 -7.54
C HIS A 27 -13.31 -12.04 -7.53
N ILE A 28 -12.66 -11.70 -8.65
CA ILE A 28 -12.20 -10.34 -8.94
C ILE A 28 -13.40 -9.55 -9.49
N THR A 29 -13.66 -8.38 -8.93
CA THR A 29 -14.72 -7.47 -9.38
C THR A 29 -14.22 -6.51 -10.45
N ASP A 30 -15.13 -5.92 -11.23
CA ASP A 30 -14.74 -4.96 -12.29
C ASP A 30 -14.10 -3.68 -11.71
N GLY A 31 -14.53 -3.29 -10.51
CA GLY A 31 -14.03 -2.17 -9.72
C GLY A 31 -14.31 -2.37 -8.22
N PRO A 32 -13.92 -1.40 -7.38
CA PRO A 32 -14.11 -1.46 -5.93
C PRO A 32 -15.59 -1.61 -5.54
N THR A 33 -15.87 -2.48 -4.58
CA THR A 33 -17.21 -2.68 -4.02
C THR A 33 -17.21 -2.36 -2.52
N SER A 34 -18.34 -1.85 -2.01
CA SER A 34 -18.44 -1.41 -0.62
C SER A 34 -18.27 -2.52 0.42
N ASP A 35 -18.43 -3.79 0.03
CA ASP A 35 -18.16 -4.93 0.90
C ASP A 35 -16.67 -5.33 0.96
N ASN A 36 -15.81 -4.66 0.20
CA ASN A 36 -14.37 -4.84 0.30
C ASN A 36 -13.82 -4.07 1.51
N LEU A 37 -13.58 -4.79 2.61
CA LEU A 37 -13.07 -4.20 3.85
C LEU A 37 -11.71 -3.49 3.70
N LYS A 38 -10.94 -3.80 2.65
CA LYS A 38 -9.62 -3.19 2.41
C LYS A 38 -9.71 -1.74 1.92
N LEU A 39 -10.89 -1.28 1.48
CA LEU A 39 -11.08 0.11 1.05
C LEU A 39 -10.88 1.08 2.22
N GLU A 40 -11.36 0.71 3.41
CA GLU A 40 -11.18 1.45 4.67
C GLU A 40 -10.07 0.85 5.56
N GLY A 41 -9.81 -0.46 5.48
CA GLY A 41 -8.80 -1.12 6.29
C GLY A 41 -9.12 -0.98 7.79
N ILE A 42 -8.11 -0.66 8.59
CA ILE A 42 -8.29 -0.20 9.98
C ILE A 42 -8.07 1.32 10.10
N ASP A 43 -8.07 2.02 8.96
CA ASP A 43 -7.77 3.44 8.84
C ASP A 43 -6.38 3.85 9.35
N PHE A 44 -5.39 2.95 9.24
CA PHE A 44 -4.03 3.24 9.68
C PHE A 44 -3.42 4.43 8.93
N TYR A 45 -3.84 4.67 7.68
CA TYR A 45 -3.37 5.82 6.90
C TYR A 45 -3.53 7.16 7.65
N HIS A 46 -4.63 7.34 8.38
CA HIS A 46 -4.87 8.55 9.17
C HIS A 46 -4.46 8.41 10.64
N ARG A 47 -4.43 7.18 11.16
CA ARG A 47 -4.28 6.88 12.59
C ARG A 47 -2.89 6.40 13.02
N TYR A 48 -1.95 6.28 12.09
CA TYR A 48 -0.66 5.62 12.35
C TYR A 48 0.08 6.17 13.56
N LYS A 49 -0.02 7.47 13.90
CA LYS A 49 0.65 8.05 15.08
C LYS A 49 0.16 7.44 16.39
N ASP A 50 -1.15 7.26 16.52
CA ASP A 50 -1.74 6.62 17.70
C ASP A 50 -1.32 5.14 17.77
N ASP A 51 -1.32 4.45 16.63
CA ASP A 51 -0.93 3.04 16.55
C ASP A 51 0.58 2.83 16.83
N VAL A 52 1.45 3.71 16.30
CA VAL A 52 2.90 3.71 16.55
C VAL A 52 3.20 3.95 18.03
N LYS A 53 2.46 4.85 18.69
CA LYS A 53 2.58 5.03 20.14
C LYS A 53 2.28 3.74 20.89
N LEU A 54 1.23 3.00 20.51
CA LEU A 54 0.92 1.70 21.11
C LEU A 54 2.03 0.66 20.83
N PHE A 55 2.63 0.67 19.63
CA PHE A 55 3.78 -0.18 19.31
C PHE A 55 4.98 0.13 20.22
N ALA A 56 5.23 1.41 20.49
CA ALA A 56 6.26 1.86 21.39
C ALA A 56 5.99 1.44 22.85
N GLU A 57 4.73 1.53 23.31
CA GLU A 57 4.32 1.06 24.65
C GLU A 57 4.55 -0.44 24.83
N MET A 58 4.38 -1.24 23.77
CA MET A 58 4.73 -2.67 23.77
C MET A 58 6.24 -2.94 23.71
N GLY A 59 7.06 -1.92 23.47
CA GLY A 59 8.51 -2.02 23.39
C GLY A 59 9.02 -2.56 22.05
N PHE A 60 8.28 -2.36 20.95
CA PHE A 60 8.73 -2.75 19.62
C PHE A 60 10.10 -2.13 19.31
N LYS A 61 10.92 -2.90 18.58
CA LYS A 61 12.23 -2.47 18.05
C LYS A 61 12.26 -2.44 16.53
N VAL A 62 11.32 -3.14 15.91
CA VAL A 62 11.14 -3.21 14.47
C VAL A 62 9.66 -3.26 14.17
N PHE A 63 9.22 -2.54 13.15
CA PHE A 63 7.87 -2.64 12.61
C PHE A 63 7.96 -2.96 11.12
N ARG A 64 7.37 -4.09 10.73
CA ARG A 64 7.33 -4.51 9.33
C ARG A 64 6.07 -4.00 8.65
N THR A 65 6.24 -3.32 7.53
CA THR A 65 5.16 -2.92 6.63
C THR A 65 5.56 -3.11 5.16
N SER A 66 4.65 -2.87 4.24
CA SER A 66 4.92 -2.65 2.82
C SER A 66 4.69 -1.18 2.46
N ILE A 67 5.41 -0.71 1.43
CA ILE A 67 5.04 0.49 0.69
C ILE A 67 4.03 0.05 -0.36
N ALA A 68 2.81 0.59 -0.32
CA ALA A 68 1.80 0.33 -1.33
C ALA A 68 2.26 0.96 -2.64
N TRP A 69 2.69 0.12 -3.59
CA TRP A 69 3.18 0.56 -4.90
C TRP A 69 2.23 1.55 -5.58
N SER A 70 0.91 1.29 -5.54
CA SER A 70 -0.08 2.18 -6.13
C SER A 70 -0.26 3.54 -5.43
N ARG A 71 0.40 3.79 -4.29
CA ARG A 71 0.54 5.15 -3.73
C ARG A 71 1.68 5.93 -4.38
N ILE A 72 2.75 5.26 -4.77
CA ILE A 72 3.94 5.90 -5.36
C ILE A 72 3.77 6.05 -6.87
N PHE A 73 3.32 4.98 -7.55
CA PHE A 73 3.00 4.98 -8.97
C PHE A 73 1.57 4.46 -9.16
N PRO A 74 0.57 5.36 -9.22
CA PRO A 74 -0.85 4.99 -9.23
C PRO A 74 -1.25 3.97 -10.30
N ASN A 75 -0.73 4.13 -11.50
CA ASN A 75 -0.88 3.19 -12.61
C ASN A 75 0.31 2.25 -12.71
N GLY A 76 1.50 2.67 -12.27
CA GLY A 76 2.72 1.87 -12.28
C GLY A 76 3.61 2.13 -13.50
N ASP A 77 3.16 2.92 -14.46
CA ASP A 77 3.88 3.28 -15.70
C ASP A 77 4.04 4.80 -15.87
N GLU A 78 3.80 5.59 -14.81
CA GLU A 78 4.15 7.00 -14.76
C GLU A 78 5.66 7.20 -14.75
N THR A 79 6.12 8.34 -15.28
CA THR A 79 7.55 8.72 -15.28
C THR A 79 7.98 9.42 -14.00
N GLU A 80 7.04 9.96 -13.24
CA GLU A 80 7.27 10.69 -12.00
C GLU A 80 6.40 10.09 -10.88
N PRO A 81 6.92 10.01 -9.65
CA PRO A 81 6.15 9.47 -8.54
C PRO A 81 5.07 10.45 -8.07
N ASN A 82 4.07 9.90 -7.38
CA ASN A 82 3.11 10.68 -6.62
C ASN A 82 3.72 11.13 -5.28
N GLU A 83 4.07 12.41 -5.22
CA GLU A 83 4.71 13.05 -4.07
C GLU A 83 3.92 12.87 -2.76
N ALA A 84 2.59 12.92 -2.81
CA ALA A 84 1.79 12.76 -1.60
C ALA A 84 1.90 11.34 -1.02
N GLY A 85 2.10 10.33 -1.89
CA GLY A 85 2.39 8.96 -1.48
C GLY A 85 3.76 8.82 -0.82
N LEU A 86 4.79 9.50 -1.36
CA LEU A 86 6.13 9.54 -0.76
C LEU A 86 6.10 10.21 0.61
N GLN A 87 5.49 11.39 0.71
CA GLN A 87 5.38 12.15 1.96
C GLN A 87 4.68 11.36 3.06
N PHE A 88 3.65 10.58 2.74
CA PHE A 88 3.00 9.71 3.73
C PHE A 88 3.97 8.70 4.36
N TYR A 89 4.81 8.06 3.55
CA TYR A 89 5.78 7.08 4.06
C TYR A 89 6.94 7.76 4.79
N ASP A 90 7.40 8.93 4.34
CA ASP A 90 8.36 9.74 5.08
C ASP A 90 7.83 10.06 6.48
N ASP A 91 6.60 10.57 6.59
CA ASP A 91 5.98 10.90 7.88
C ASP A 91 5.82 9.66 8.78
N LEU A 92 5.44 8.51 8.21
CA LEU A 92 5.31 7.25 8.93
C LEU A 92 6.67 6.77 9.46
N PHE A 93 7.72 6.84 8.64
CA PHE A 93 9.06 6.41 9.03
C PHE A 93 9.65 7.34 10.08
N ASP A 94 9.45 8.65 9.94
CA ASP A 94 9.85 9.63 10.94
C ASP A 94 9.16 9.38 12.29
N GLU A 95 7.87 9.05 12.30
CA GLU A 95 7.14 8.70 13.52
C GLU A 95 7.66 7.41 14.16
N LEU A 96 7.93 6.37 13.36
CA LEU A 96 8.54 5.12 13.86
C LEU A 96 9.93 5.37 14.48
N LEU A 97 10.77 6.15 13.80
CA LEU A 97 12.12 6.48 14.25
C LEU A 97 12.11 7.37 15.50
N ALA A 98 11.16 8.31 15.61
CA ALA A 98 10.96 9.11 16.82
C ALA A 98 10.69 8.24 18.07
N HIS A 99 10.11 7.06 17.87
CA HIS A 99 9.86 6.06 18.90
C HIS A 99 10.95 4.97 19.01
N ASN A 100 12.07 5.09 18.29
CA ASN A 100 13.15 4.10 18.21
C ASN A 100 12.68 2.72 17.69
N ILE A 101 11.78 2.73 16.70
CA ILE A 101 11.29 1.53 16.01
C ILE A 101 11.88 1.53 14.60
N GLU A 102 12.67 0.52 14.27
CA GLU A 102 13.26 0.38 12.93
C GLU A 102 12.18 -0.04 11.92
N PRO A 103 12.02 0.67 10.78
CA PRO A 103 11.14 0.21 9.72
C PRO A 103 11.74 -0.98 8.95
N LEU A 104 10.97 -2.06 8.79
CA LEU A 104 11.30 -3.17 7.90
C LEU A 104 10.34 -3.16 6.71
N ILE A 105 10.85 -2.78 5.55
CA ILE A 105 10.02 -2.53 4.37
C ILE A 105 9.98 -3.73 3.42
N THR A 106 8.77 -4.19 3.12
CA THR A 106 8.48 -5.14 2.03
C THR A 106 8.10 -4.33 0.79
N LEU A 107 8.92 -4.34 -0.26
CA LEU A 107 8.68 -3.51 -1.45
C LEU A 107 7.42 -3.91 -2.23
N SER A 108 7.15 -5.22 -2.33
CA SER A 108 5.94 -5.73 -3.00
C SER A 108 5.28 -6.82 -2.16
N HIS A 109 4.05 -6.55 -1.71
CA HIS A 109 3.28 -7.45 -0.85
C HIS A 109 1.85 -7.63 -1.36
N TYR A 110 1.71 -8.28 -2.52
CA TYR A 110 0.42 -8.52 -3.19
C TYR A 110 -0.35 -7.22 -3.51
N GLU A 111 0.36 -6.16 -3.86
CA GLU A 111 -0.13 -4.77 -3.96
C GLU A 111 0.04 -4.18 -5.36
N THR A 112 0.29 -5.00 -6.38
CA THR A 112 0.52 -4.55 -7.75
C THR A 112 -0.58 -3.56 -8.19
N PRO A 113 -0.23 -2.42 -8.80
CA PRO A 113 -1.19 -1.52 -9.42
C PRO A 113 -2.11 -2.31 -10.37
N LEU A 114 -3.41 -2.04 -10.26
CA LEU A 114 -4.43 -2.73 -11.04
C LEU A 114 -4.25 -2.48 -12.54
N HIS A 115 -3.81 -1.26 -12.91
CA HIS A 115 -3.46 -0.94 -14.28
C HIS A 115 -2.38 -1.87 -14.83
N LEU A 116 -1.28 -2.09 -14.10
CA LEU A 116 -0.24 -3.01 -14.56
C LEU A 116 -0.76 -4.43 -14.76
N SER A 117 -1.63 -4.88 -13.86
CA SER A 117 -2.22 -6.22 -13.92
C SER A 117 -3.19 -6.38 -15.10
N LYS A 118 -4.00 -5.35 -15.41
CA LYS A 118 -4.94 -5.38 -16.54
C LYS A 118 -4.27 -5.14 -17.90
N THR A 119 -3.27 -4.26 -17.96
CA THR A 119 -2.65 -3.81 -19.22
C THR A 119 -1.49 -4.70 -19.65
N TYR A 120 -0.75 -5.26 -18.70
CA TYR A 120 0.45 -6.06 -18.96
C TYR A 120 0.31 -7.51 -18.49
N ASP A 121 -0.84 -7.94 -17.96
CA ASP A 121 -1.05 -9.29 -17.39
C ASP A 121 -0.09 -9.60 -16.21
N GLY A 122 0.37 -8.54 -15.53
CA GLY A 122 1.27 -8.64 -14.40
C GLY A 122 2.60 -9.32 -14.74
N TRP A 123 3.13 -10.09 -13.80
CA TRP A 123 4.51 -10.61 -13.83
C TRP A 123 4.83 -11.63 -14.94
N VAL A 124 3.83 -12.05 -15.73
CA VAL A 124 4.08 -12.83 -16.95
C VAL A 124 4.73 -11.97 -18.04
N ASN A 125 4.60 -10.64 -17.95
CA ASN A 125 5.20 -9.68 -18.86
C ASN A 125 6.50 -9.12 -18.29
N ARG A 126 7.57 -9.20 -19.09
CA ARG A 126 8.92 -8.80 -18.70
C ARG A 126 9.04 -7.31 -18.36
N LYS A 127 8.18 -6.44 -18.90
CA LYS A 127 8.15 -5.01 -18.56
C LYS A 127 7.90 -4.73 -17.08
N MET A 128 7.31 -5.69 -16.34
CA MET A 128 7.13 -5.57 -14.89
C MET A 128 8.45 -5.44 -14.14
N ILE A 129 9.57 -5.91 -14.71
CA ILE A 129 10.90 -5.70 -14.13
C ILE A 129 11.20 -4.20 -14.13
N ASP A 130 11.03 -3.54 -15.27
CA ASP A 130 11.31 -2.11 -15.44
C ASP A 130 10.37 -1.24 -14.59
N PHE A 131 9.11 -1.64 -14.40
CA PHE A 131 8.18 -0.91 -13.54
C PHE A 131 8.50 -1.08 -12.03
N TYR A 132 9.14 -2.18 -11.66
CA TYR A 132 9.46 -2.50 -10.26
C TYR A 132 10.83 -1.96 -9.80
N GLU A 133 11.78 -1.80 -10.73
CA GLU A 133 13.12 -1.24 -10.48
C GLU A 133 13.08 0.23 -10.04
#